data_AF-A0A2H3H3B8-F1
#
_entry.id   AF-A0A2H3H3B8-F1
#
_cell.length_a   1.000
_cell.length_b   1.000
_cell.length_c   1.000
_cell.angle_alpha   90.00
_cell.angle_beta   90.00
_cell.angle_gamma   90.00
#
_symmetry.space_group_name_H-M   'P 1'
#
loop_
_entity.id
_entity.type
_entity.pdbx_description
1 polymer ?
#
loop_
_entity_poly.entity_id
_entity_poly.type
_entity_poly.pdbx_seq_one_letter_code
_entity_poly.pdbx_strand_id
1 'polypeptide(L)'
;MPFSTVYEDPWTRTQIDLSDVAVQHLELIETFLKLLQHICDAEGRISDETLTYSEWRYAMYLRFIDVRGFCPNDHPPPWDVALIMYLHMLSPSRFHHYVYDNRNRNLNGIFGLEHRHFPMSKLLKGEWCPRRTKNAWDECSKTSWSGSECRGSNLPYQLWPSAPWKPRRLSILGRRADRPPCLDRKWITPTDKKLEEIPKDQQGKVILMHQWDRCRTSVPEQGYKVWDIQSYAAIRTCRVEERCRSQSQHEQFNETCMLKPWPSLQDLRADLEQQVSFWKVILQVKNSVPGFVENLKNSVVDYEDLLGLLGSVLPKSERDGSYKSKLDPKTANASRHPSSRPSRILPPTLEIDLLWKTHRLFPASYWVWSTEKADWVLDREHTANTQAMSSLLQHTRQIWKSKYTSELKRGVSVEETLTEYVPDTVKHAPANVERTDLKTLLLGRDAWKQRRCIAAAVFSLRLGRFIEARNSEGSNGINNSLL
;
A
#
# COMPACT_ATOMS: atom_id res chain seq x y z
N MET A 1 9.16 -18.82 -10.95
CA MET A 1 9.93 -18.62 -9.70
C MET A 1 9.50 -19.73 -8.76
N PRO A 2 10.40 -20.35 -7.99
CA PRO A 2 10.01 -21.36 -7.00
C PRO A 2 9.00 -20.80 -6.00
N PHE A 3 8.07 -21.63 -5.48
CA PHE A 3 7.12 -21.26 -4.40
C PHE A 3 7.83 -20.82 -3.09
N SER A 4 9.15 -20.86 -3.02
CA SER A 4 9.86 -20.31 -1.86
C SER A 4 10.35 -18.89 -2.05
N THR A 5 10.14 -18.22 -3.19
CA THR A 5 10.87 -16.97 -3.50
C THR A 5 10.00 -15.75 -3.83
N VAL A 6 10.46 -14.58 -3.38
CA VAL A 6 9.97 -13.26 -3.80
C VAL A 6 11.14 -12.44 -4.34
N TYR A 7 10.86 -11.23 -4.83
CA TYR A 7 11.89 -10.23 -5.16
C TYR A 7 11.40 -8.87 -4.67
N GLU A 8 12.30 -7.98 -4.29
CA GLU A 8 11.97 -6.60 -3.86
C GLU A 8 12.28 -5.57 -4.96
N ASP A 9 13.35 -5.81 -5.72
CA ASP A 9 13.79 -4.93 -6.80
C ASP A 9 13.19 -5.41 -8.14
N PRO A 10 12.24 -4.68 -8.74
CA PRO A 10 11.63 -5.08 -10.01
C PRO A 10 12.61 -5.05 -11.19
N TRP A 11 13.74 -4.38 -11.04
CA TRP A 11 14.73 -4.18 -12.09
C TRP A 11 15.75 -5.31 -12.15
N THR A 12 16.24 -5.77 -10.99
CA THR A 12 17.17 -6.90 -10.93
C THR A 12 16.45 -8.24 -10.78
N ARG A 13 15.24 -8.22 -10.20
CA ARG A 13 14.43 -9.41 -9.86
C ARG A 13 15.23 -10.47 -9.10
N THR A 14 16.16 -10.01 -8.25
CA THR A 14 16.96 -10.89 -7.40
C THR A 14 16.03 -11.64 -6.46
N GLN A 15 16.02 -12.97 -6.58
CA GLN A 15 15.18 -13.83 -5.76
C GLN A 15 15.68 -13.87 -4.32
N ILE A 16 14.75 -13.84 -3.39
CA ILE A 16 14.97 -13.93 -1.94
C ILE A 16 13.99 -14.97 -1.42
N ASP A 17 14.46 -15.88 -0.56
CA ASP A 17 13.57 -16.85 0.06
C ASP A 17 12.54 -16.17 0.96
N LEU A 18 11.28 -16.57 0.86
CA LEU A 18 10.15 -16.00 1.59
C LEU A 18 10.33 -16.14 3.10
N SER A 19 10.95 -17.23 3.56
CA SER A 19 11.32 -17.41 4.97
C SER A 19 12.30 -16.32 5.42
N ASP A 20 13.31 -16.00 4.61
CA ASP A 20 14.33 -15.00 4.95
C ASP A 20 13.71 -13.59 4.96
N VAL A 21 12.76 -13.33 4.06
CA VAL A 21 11.99 -12.10 4.07
C VAL A 21 11.05 -12.03 5.28
N ALA A 22 10.48 -13.16 5.73
CA ALA A 22 9.69 -13.19 6.95
C ALA A 22 10.54 -12.89 8.20
N VAL A 23 11.81 -13.27 8.22
CA VAL A 23 12.75 -12.84 9.28
C VAL A 23 12.94 -11.32 9.25
N GLN A 24 13.18 -10.74 8.08
CA GLN A 24 13.25 -9.28 7.93
C GLN A 24 11.95 -8.59 8.33
N HIS A 25 10.80 -9.24 8.08
CA HIS A 25 9.49 -8.72 8.49
C HIS A 25 9.39 -8.63 10.03
N LEU A 26 9.95 -9.58 10.78
CA LEU A 26 10.03 -9.47 12.24
C LEU A 26 10.86 -8.25 12.69
N GLU A 27 11.98 -7.96 12.02
CA GLU A 27 12.78 -6.75 12.29
C GLU A 27 12.04 -5.45 11.94
N LEU A 28 11.27 -5.47 10.85
CA LEU A 28 10.39 -4.37 10.46
C LEU A 28 9.32 -4.12 11.52
N ILE A 29 8.69 -5.18 12.03
CA ILE A 29 7.67 -5.13 13.09
C ILE A 29 8.24 -4.50 14.37
N GLU A 30 9.44 -4.93 14.80
CA GLU A 30 10.12 -4.31 15.95
C GLU A 30 10.34 -2.80 15.74
N THR A 31 10.70 -2.41 14.52
CA THR A 31 10.91 -1.01 14.16
C THR A 31 9.61 -0.21 14.18
N PHE A 32 8.50 -0.77 13.66
CA PHE A 32 7.19 -0.15 13.72
C PHE A 32 6.66 0.01 15.15
N LEU A 33 6.83 -0.99 16.02
CA LEU A 33 6.43 -0.87 17.42
C LEU A 33 7.24 0.20 18.15
N LYS A 34 8.56 0.30 17.91
CA LYS A 34 9.39 1.39 18.44
C LYS A 34 8.92 2.74 17.91
N LEU A 35 8.59 2.83 16.61
CA LEU A 35 8.09 4.05 16.00
C LEU A 35 6.77 4.51 16.63
N LEU A 36 5.84 3.58 16.90
CA LEU A 36 4.56 3.89 17.52
C LEU A 36 4.71 4.53 18.90
N GLN A 37 5.72 4.15 19.69
CA GLN A 37 6.00 4.80 20.99
C GLN A 37 6.31 6.30 20.86
N HIS A 38 6.72 6.77 19.68
CA HIS A 38 6.99 8.18 19.41
C HIS A 38 5.86 8.89 18.66
N ILE A 39 4.89 8.14 18.15
CA ILE A 39 3.73 8.65 17.40
C ILE A 39 2.49 8.72 18.30
N CYS A 40 2.37 7.81 19.25
CA CYS A 40 1.27 7.75 20.19
C CYS A 40 1.37 8.81 21.30
N ASP A 41 0.23 9.14 21.89
CA ASP A 41 0.09 9.93 23.10
C ASP A 41 0.55 9.16 24.36
N ALA A 42 0.46 9.80 25.52
CA ALA A 42 0.86 9.21 26.80
C ALA A 42 0.04 7.95 27.17
N GLU A 43 -1.18 7.86 26.63
CA GLU A 43 -2.08 6.72 26.78
C GLU A 43 -1.83 5.62 25.72
N GLY A 44 -0.82 5.79 24.85
CA GLY A 44 -0.45 4.81 23.82
C GLY A 44 -1.36 4.84 22.59
N ARG A 45 -2.20 5.86 22.43
CA ARG A 45 -3.12 6.01 21.29
C ARG A 45 -2.54 6.96 20.24
N ILE A 46 -2.71 6.63 18.97
CA ILE A 46 -2.38 7.54 17.87
C ILE A 46 -3.51 8.58 17.69
N SER A 47 -3.18 9.87 17.66
CA SER A 47 -4.18 10.92 17.44
C SER A 47 -4.77 10.87 16.03
N ASP A 48 -6.01 11.34 15.87
CA ASP A 48 -6.68 11.40 14.56
C ASP A 48 -5.87 12.25 13.57
N GLU A 49 -5.30 13.37 14.03
CA GLU A 49 -4.46 14.27 13.22
C GLU A 49 -3.19 13.57 12.74
N THR A 50 -2.53 12.81 13.62
CA THR A 50 -1.27 12.15 13.28
C THR A 50 -1.49 11.01 12.29
N LEU A 51 -2.55 10.23 12.49
CA LEU A 51 -2.93 9.17 11.56
C LEU A 51 -3.36 9.74 10.21
N THR A 52 -4.19 10.78 10.21
CA THR A 52 -4.64 11.48 9.01
C THR A 52 -3.46 12.08 8.24
N TYR A 53 -2.51 12.69 8.94
CA TYR A 53 -1.32 13.28 8.31
C TYR A 53 -0.45 12.20 7.64
N SER A 54 -0.31 11.04 8.27
CA SER A 54 0.42 9.90 7.70
C SER A 54 -0.28 9.33 6.47
N GLU A 55 -1.62 9.19 6.51
CA GLU A 55 -2.45 8.78 5.36
C GLU A 55 -2.30 9.76 4.19
N TRP A 56 -2.34 11.06 4.47
CA TRP A 56 -2.15 12.12 3.48
C TRP A 56 -0.76 12.04 2.83
N ARG A 57 0.30 11.91 3.63
CA ARG A 57 1.67 11.78 3.12
C ARG A 57 1.86 10.50 2.29
N TYR A 58 1.14 9.43 2.62
CA TYR A 58 1.11 8.20 1.82
C TYR A 58 0.48 8.40 0.44
N ALA A 59 -0.67 9.08 0.36
CA ALA A 59 -1.29 9.42 -0.92
C ALA A 59 -0.34 10.28 -1.79
N MET A 60 0.36 11.23 -1.18
CA MET A 60 1.38 12.06 -1.86
C MET A 60 2.61 11.26 -2.27
N TYR A 61 3.01 10.27 -1.48
CA TYR A 61 4.10 9.38 -1.82
C TYR A 61 3.78 8.52 -3.04
N LEU A 62 2.60 7.91 -3.10
CA LEU A 62 2.18 7.16 -4.29
C LEU A 62 2.19 8.04 -5.54
N ARG A 63 1.68 9.28 -5.44
CA ARG A 63 1.75 10.23 -6.56
C ARG A 63 3.18 10.57 -6.96
N PHE A 64 4.05 10.83 -5.99
CA PHE A 64 5.46 11.14 -6.23
C PHE A 64 6.15 10.02 -7.04
N ILE A 65 5.97 8.76 -6.64
CA ILE A 65 6.59 7.64 -7.34
C ILE A 65 5.93 7.38 -8.69
N ASP A 66 4.61 7.54 -8.81
CA ASP A 66 3.87 7.42 -10.08
C ASP A 66 4.40 8.38 -11.11
N VAL A 67 4.34 9.67 -10.78
CA VAL A 67 4.65 10.78 -11.68
C VAL A 67 6.11 10.76 -12.13
N ARG A 68 7.00 10.27 -11.28
CA ARG A 68 8.44 10.18 -11.57
C ARG A 68 8.83 8.83 -12.14
N GLY A 69 7.89 7.89 -12.29
CA GLY A 69 8.16 6.54 -12.72
C GLY A 69 9.19 5.82 -11.85
N PHE A 70 9.13 6.06 -10.54
CA PHE A 70 9.95 5.39 -9.54
C PHE A 70 9.19 4.21 -8.94
N CYS A 71 9.92 3.22 -8.44
CA CYS A 71 9.37 2.23 -7.53
C CYS A 71 9.80 2.52 -6.08
N PRO A 72 9.12 1.94 -5.08
CA PRO A 72 9.53 2.08 -3.68
C PRO A 72 10.97 1.63 -3.41
N ASN A 73 11.48 0.65 -4.16
CA ASN A 73 12.88 0.24 -4.06
C ASN A 73 13.90 1.31 -4.56
N ASP A 74 13.52 2.17 -5.53
CA ASP A 74 14.35 3.31 -5.97
C ASP A 74 14.38 4.41 -4.91
N HIS A 75 13.20 4.68 -4.35
CA HIS A 75 12.91 5.78 -3.43
C HIS A 75 11.98 5.26 -2.33
N PRO A 76 12.55 4.68 -1.25
CA PRO A 76 11.76 4.13 -0.15
C PRO A 76 10.78 5.14 0.43
N PRO A 77 9.64 4.72 1.01
CA PRO A 77 8.77 5.63 1.73
C PRO A 77 9.43 6.07 3.05
N PRO A 78 9.10 7.25 3.58
CA PRO A 78 9.45 7.59 4.95
C PRO A 78 8.71 6.68 5.95
N TRP A 79 9.23 6.52 7.16
CA TRP A 79 8.79 5.47 8.10
C TRP A 79 7.30 5.48 8.48
N ASP A 80 6.69 6.65 8.66
CA ASP A 80 5.25 6.75 8.93
C ASP A 80 4.43 6.37 7.69
N VAL A 81 4.88 6.77 6.50
CA VAL A 81 4.26 6.38 5.23
C VAL A 81 4.48 4.89 4.93
N ALA A 82 5.62 4.33 5.32
CA ALA A 82 5.91 2.91 5.21
C ALA A 82 4.92 2.10 6.05
N LEU A 83 4.59 2.57 7.26
CA LEU A 83 3.57 1.96 8.11
C LEU A 83 2.19 1.99 7.43
N ILE A 84 1.77 3.11 6.83
CA ILE A 84 0.50 3.20 6.10
C ILE A 84 0.51 2.29 4.85
N MET A 85 1.60 2.31 4.08
CA MET A 85 1.77 1.47 2.89
C MET A 85 1.69 -0.02 3.25
N TYR A 86 2.35 -0.43 4.34
CA TYR A 86 2.29 -1.78 4.88
C TYR A 86 0.84 -2.21 5.13
N LEU A 87 0.07 -1.41 5.88
CA LEU A 87 -1.33 -1.71 6.19
C LEU A 87 -2.18 -1.84 4.92
N HIS A 88 -1.95 -0.95 3.94
CA HIS A 88 -2.70 -0.98 2.69
C HIS A 88 -2.45 -2.27 1.91
N MET A 89 -1.18 -2.70 1.83
CA MET A 89 -0.77 -3.89 1.08
C MET A 89 -1.25 -5.20 1.70
N LEU A 90 -1.61 -5.20 3.00
CA LEU A 90 -2.26 -6.35 3.61
C LEU A 90 -3.66 -6.62 3.03
N SER A 91 -4.29 -5.69 2.32
CA SER A 91 -5.50 -5.98 1.53
C SER A 91 -5.20 -5.86 0.04
N PRO A 92 -4.90 -6.98 -0.64
CA PRO A 92 -4.54 -6.98 -2.06
C PRO A 92 -5.58 -6.32 -2.97
N SER A 93 -6.88 -6.55 -2.74
CA SER A 93 -7.93 -5.91 -3.55
C SER A 93 -7.95 -4.40 -3.35
N ARG A 94 -7.93 -3.93 -2.10
CA ARG A 94 -7.95 -2.51 -1.77
C ARG A 94 -6.73 -1.79 -2.33
N PHE A 95 -5.54 -2.35 -2.11
CA PHE A 95 -4.29 -1.82 -2.62
C PHE A 95 -4.32 -1.72 -4.14
N HIS A 96 -4.71 -2.81 -4.81
CA HIS A 96 -4.83 -2.84 -6.27
C HIS A 96 -5.83 -1.78 -6.76
N HIS A 97 -7.04 -1.75 -6.20
CA HIS A 97 -8.08 -0.81 -6.62
C HIS A 97 -7.61 0.63 -6.48
N TYR A 98 -7.02 0.98 -5.34
CA TYR A 98 -6.53 2.32 -5.11
C TYR A 98 -5.41 2.70 -6.10
N VAL A 99 -4.39 1.86 -6.29
CA VAL A 99 -3.30 2.14 -7.24
C VAL A 99 -3.83 2.22 -8.68
N TYR A 100 -4.77 1.35 -9.04
CA TYR A 100 -5.32 1.30 -10.39
C TYR A 100 -6.20 2.52 -10.73
N ASP A 101 -7.11 2.91 -9.83
CA ASP A 101 -8.04 4.02 -10.09
C ASP A 101 -7.35 5.37 -10.10
N ASN A 102 -6.27 5.47 -9.33
CA ASN A 102 -5.56 6.71 -9.06
C ASN A 102 -4.26 6.85 -9.83
N ARG A 103 -3.96 5.93 -10.76
CA ARG A 103 -2.80 6.01 -11.64
C ARG A 103 -2.86 7.24 -12.54
N ASN A 104 -1.70 7.83 -12.77
CA ASN A 104 -1.54 8.94 -13.72
C ASN A 104 -1.93 8.51 -15.15
N ARG A 105 -2.76 9.31 -15.83
CA ARG A 105 -3.22 9.02 -17.21
C ARG A 105 -2.07 8.94 -18.22
N ASN A 106 -1.05 9.79 -18.07
CA ASN A 106 0.10 9.85 -18.98
C ASN A 106 1.05 8.66 -18.79
N LEU A 107 1.01 8.03 -17.61
CA LEU A 107 1.83 6.87 -17.27
C LEU A 107 0.97 5.61 -17.10
N ASN A 108 -0.24 5.64 -17.66
CA ASN A 108 -1.25 4.65 -17.42
C ASN A 108 -0.79 3.27 -17.90
N GLY A 109 -0.79 2.31 -16.97
CA GLY A 109 -0.44 0.94 -17.24
C GLY A 109 1.05 0.75 -17.52
N ILE A 110 1.91 1.76 -17.35
CA ILE A 110 3.36 1.61 -17.54
C ILE A 110 3.96 0.80 -16.40
N PHE A 111 3.62 1.14 -15.16
CA PHE A 111 4.14 0.49 -13.97
C PHE A 111 3.06 -0.41 -13.33
N GLY A 112 3.22 -1.72 -13.46
CA GLY A 112 2.36 -2.73 -12.81
C GLY A 112 2.69 -2.94 -11.33
N LEU A 113 2.01 -3.92 -10.71
CA LEU A 113 2.20 -4.29 -9.30
C LEU A 113 3.63 -4.68 -8.93
N GLU A 114 4.43 -5.17 -9.89
CA GLU A 114 5.83 -5.49 -9.61
C GLU A 114 6.66 -4.26 -9.22
N HIS A 115 6.26 -3.09 -9.69
CA HIS A 115 6.90 -1.82 -9.37
C HIS A 115 6.43 -1.23 -8.04
N ARG A 116 5.60 -1.96 -7.29
CA ARG A 116 4.90 -1.51 -6.08
C ARG A 116 5.15 -2.39 -4.86
N HIS A 117 6.18 -3.22 -4.91
CA HIS A 117 6.60 -4.04 -3.78
C HIS A 117 7.05 -3.19 -2.59
N PHE A 118 6.86 -3.73 -1.40
CA PHE A 118 7.30 -3.09 -0.17
C PHE A 118 8.83 -3.18 -0.07
N PRO A 119 9.55 -2.05 0.10
CA PRO A 119 11.01 -2.02 0.04
C PRO A 119 11.63 -2.36 1.40
N MET A 120 11.36 -3.55 1.92
CA MET A 120 11.73 -4.00 3.27
C MET A 120 13.25 -3.96 3.51
N SER A 121 14.01 -4.63 2.65
CA SER A 121 15.48 -4.66 2.70
C SER A 121 16.07 -3.26 2.60
N LYS A 122 15.52 -2.38 1.74
CA LYS A 122 15.97 -0.98 1.66
C LYS A 122 15.67 -0.18 2.92
N LEU A 123 14.52 -0.37 3.55
CA LEU A 123 14.18 0.34 4.79
C LEU A 123 15.08 -0.10 5.96
N LEU A 124 15.31 -1.40 6.10
CA LEU A 124 16.11 -1.95 7.20
C LEU A 124 17.62 -1.69 7.06
N LYS A 125 18.16 -1.77 5.83
CA LYS A 125 19.59 -1.52 5.56
C LYS A 125 19.93 -0.05 5.29
N GLY A 126 18.94 0.74 4.90
CA GLY A 126 19.14 2.07 4.31
C GLY A 126 19.24 3.20 5.32
N GLU A 127 19.57 4.38 4.79
CA GLU A 127 19.48 5.63 5.53
C GLU A 127 18.01 5.97 5.80
N TRP A 128 17.72 6.48 7.00
CA TRP A 128 16.38 6.94 7.37
C TRP A 128 15.84 8.08 6.52
N CYS A 129 16.73 8.90 5.95
CA CYS A 129 16.37 10.03 5.10
C CYS A 129 17.39 10.14 3.96
N PRO A 130 17.32 9.26 2.94
CA PRO A 130 18.28 9.26 1.86
C PRO A 130 18.26 10.60 1.12
N ARG A 131 19.42 11.28 1.03
CA ARG A 131 19.51 12.63 0.45
C ARG A 131 18.94 12.70 -0.98
N ARG A 132 19.17 11.65 -1.78
CA ARG A 132 18.64 11.55 -3.15
C ARG A 132 17.11 11.55 -3.17
N THR A 133 16.47 10.79 -2.28
CA THR A 133 15.00 10.73 -2.19
C THR A 133 14.41 12.03 -1.69
N LYS A 134 15.01 12.61 -0.65
CA LYS A 134 14.58 13.90 -0.12
C LYS A 134 14.64 14.99 -1.20
N ASN A 135 15.74 15.08 -1.95
CA ASN A 135 15.87 16.07 -3.02
C ASN A 135 14.80 15.87 -4.11
N ALA A 136 14.58 14.62 -4.55
CA ALA A 136 13.57 14.32 -5.56
C ALA A 136 12.14 14.64 -5.08
N TRP A 137 11.85 14.37 -3.81
CA TRP A 137 10.59 14.74 -3.17
C TRP A 137 10.42 16.26 -3.10
N ASP A 138 11.45 16.99 -2.66
CA ASP A 138 11.42 18.44 -2.52
C ASP A 138 11.27 19.12 -3.90
N GLU A 139 11.90 18.59 -4.94
CA GLU A 139 11.70 19.02 -6.33
C GLU A 139 10.25 18.80 -6.78
N CYS A 140 9.71 17.60 -6.55
CA CYS A 140 8.34 17.24 -6.90
C CYS A 140 7.30 18.11 -6.16
N SER A 141 7.58 18.40 -4.89
CA SER A 141 6.74 19.22 -4.01
C SER A 141 6.82 20.71 -4.32
N LYS A 142 7.83 21.17 -5.08
CA LYS A 142 7.95 22.58 -5.51
C LYS A 142 7.36 22.84 -6.90
N THR A 143 7.25 21.80 -7.73
CA THR A 143 6.77 21.92 -9.11
C THR A 143 5.25 22.12 -9.10
N SER A 144 4.75 23.18 -9.77
CA SER A 144 3.32 23.30 -10.06
C SER A 144 2.98 22.40 -11.25
N TRP A 145 2.02 21.50 -11.05
CA TRP A 145 1.68 20.47 -12.03
C TRP A 145 0.53 20.88 -12.98
N SER A 146 0.00 22.11 -12.88
CA SER A 146 -1.22 22.49 -13.62
C SER A 146 -1.25 23.91 -14.19
N GLY A 147 -0.10 24.56 -14.42
CA GLY A 147 -0.08 25.95 -14.90
C GLY A 147 -0.76 26.96 -13.94
N SER A 148 -1.22 26.50 -12.78
CA SER A 148 -1.70 27.33 -11.68
C SER A 148 -0.50 27.78 -10.84
N GLU A 149 -0.52 29.00 -10.33
CA GLU A 149 0.57 29.63 -9.58
C GLU A 149 0.87 28.99 -8.20
N CYS A 150 0.27 27.84 -7.87
CA CYS A 150 0.44 27.21 -6.58
C CYS A 150 1.75 26.45 -6.45
N ARG A 151 2.58 26.91 -5.49
CA ARG A 151 3.70 26.15 -4.91
C ARG A 151 3.14 24.87 -4.27
N GLY A 152 3.79 23.73 -4.47
CA GLY A 152 3.24 22.44 -4.04
C GLY A 152 3.17 22.26 -2.51
N SER A 153 2.82 21.05 -2.07
CA SER A 153 2.27 20.76 -0.74
C SER A 153 3.16 21.12 0.48
N ASN A 154 4.41 21.57 0.26
CA ASN A 154 5.42 21.89 1.29
C ASN A 154 5.57 20.78 2.35
N LEU A 155 5.24 19.53 2.01
CA LEU A 155 5.32 18.41 2.92
C LEU A 155 6.77 17.99 3.10
N PRO A 156 7.26 17.80 4.33
CA PRO A 156 8.56 17.20 4.54
C PRO A 156 8.56 15.74 4.06
N TYR A 157 9.63 15.32 3.41
CA TYR A 157 9.82 13.93 3.01
C TYR A 157 9.89 12.98 4.23
N GLN A 158 10.45 13.39 5.37
CA GLN A 158 10.58 12.54 6.57
C GLN A 158 10.28 13.39 7.82
N LEU A 159 9.56 12.82 8.81
CA LEU A 159 9.24 13.53 10.07
C LEU A 159 10.47 13.73 10.96
N TRP A 160 11.37 12.75 10.98
CA TRP A 160 12.59 12.75 11.78
C TRP A 160 13.84 12.54 10.93
N PRO A 161 14.91 13.33 11.12
CA PRO A 161 16.15 13.17 10.34
C PRO A 161 16.90 11.85 10.64
N SER A 162 16.63 11.22 11.78
CA SER A 162 17.24 9.97 12.27
C SER A 162 16.31 9.28 13.26
N ALA A 163 16.59 8.01 13.61
CA ALA A 163 15.80 7.24 14.56
C ALA A 163 15.50 8.04 15.85
N PRO A 164 14.23 8.25 16.25
CA PRO A 164 13.87 9.10 17.38
C PRO A 164 14.33 8.48 18.71
N TRP A 165 14.55 7.16 18.75
CA TRP A 165 15.16 6.45 19.87
C TRP A 165 16.69 6.45 19.88
N LYS A 166 17.38 6.99 18.86
CA LYS A 166 18.86 7.08 18.87
C LYS A 166 19.33 8.38 19.56
N PRO A 167 20.28 8.30 20.52
CA PRO A 167 20.87 9.48 21.14
C PRO A 167 21.63 10.35 20.12
N ARG A 168 21.59 11.67 20.32
CA ARG A 168 22.09 12.70 19.38
C ARG A 168 23.55 12.49 18.95
N ARG A 169 23.83 12.75 17.66
CA ARG A 169 24.94 13.65 17.30
C ARG A 169 24.33 15.05 17.13
N LEU A 170 24.81 16.02 17.90
CA LEU A 170 24.35 17.41 17.85
C LEU A 170 24.49 17.96 16.42
N SER A 171 23.39 18.45 15.84
CA SER A 171 23.47 19.43 14.76
C SER A 171 23.20 20.82 15.35
N ILE A 172 23.88 21.82 14.80
CA ILE A 172 23.99 23.21 15.27
C ILE A 172 22.63 23.96 15.31
N LEU A 173 21.53 23.37 14.84
CA LEU A 173 20.24 24.05 14.63
C LEU A 173 19.11 23.68 15.62
N GLY A 174 19.42 23.08 16.78
CA GLY A 174 18.55 23.19 17.95
C GLY A 174 17.16 22.51 17.92
N ARG A 175 16.78 21.72 16.91
CA ARG A 175 15.49 21.00 16.93
C ARG A 175 15.51 19.73 17.80
N ARG A 176 14.41 19.49 18.53
CA ARG A 176 14.12 18.28 19.32
C ARG A 176 13.80 17.11 18.37
N ALA A 177 14.49 15.98 18.52
CA ALA A 177 14.35 14.80 17.67
C ALA A 177 13.38 13.74 18.24
N ASP A 178 13.02 13.91 19.51
CA ASP A 178 12.11 13.10 20.32
C ASP A 178 10.63 13.42 20.07
N ARG A 179 10.34 14.55 19.42
CA ARG A 179 8.97 14.99 19.14
C ARG A 179 8.63 14.86 17.66
N PRO A 180 7.57 14.11 17.28
CA PRO A 180 6.95 14.30 15.98
C PRO A 180 6.57 15.79 15.80
N PRO A 181 6.57 16.31 14.57
CA PRO A 181 6.19 17.71 14.29
C PRO A 181 4.80 18.11 14.82
N CYS A 182 3.95 17.14 15.19
CA CYS A 182 2.63 17.37 15.77
C CYS A 182 2.64 17.86 17.23
N LEU A 183 3.72 17.68 18.00
CA LEU A 183 3.76 17.97 19.44
C LEU A 183 4.36 19.34 19.83
N ASP A 184 4.88 20.12 18.88
CA ASP A 184 5.33 21.49 19.18
C ASP A 184 4.13 22.44 19.18
N ARG A 185 3.77 22.91 20.39
CA ARG A 185 2.67 23.82 20.69
C ARG A 185 2.59 24.99 19.71
N LYS A 186 1.60 24.93 18.80
CA LYS A 186 0.68 25.99 18.34
C LYS A 186 -0.04 25.48 17.08
N TRP A 187 -1.08 24.67 17.28
CA TRP A 187 -2.12 24.40 16.27
C TRP A 187 -3.29 25.33 16.62
N ILE A 188 -3.30 26.55 16.09
CA ILE A 188 -4.41 27.51 16.27
C ILE A 188 -4.91 27.94 14.87
N THR A 189 -6.23 27.91 14.73
CA THR A 189 -7.21 28.28 13.67
C THR A 189 -7.09 29.73 13.12
N PRO A 190 -7.80 30.19 12.05
CA PRO A 190 -8.94 29.61 11.30
C PRO A 190 -8.74 29.44 9.78
N THR A 191 -9.54 28.56 9.18
CA THR A 191 -9.63 28.33 7.73
C THR A 191 -10.67 29.24 7.07
N ASP A 192 -10.19 30.18 6.25
CA ASP A 192 -10.82 30.78 5.05
C ASP A 192 -9.84 31.78 4.35
N LYS A 193 -8.52 31.55 4.48
CA LYS A 193 -7.48 32.52 4.06
C LYS A 193 -6.72 32.06 2.81
N LYS A 194 -6.30 33.02 1.98
CA LYS A 194 -5.36 32.78 0.86
C LYS A 194 -4.02 32.25 1.38
N LEU A 195 -3.31 31.41 0.60
CA LEU A 195 -2.02 30.82 0.97
C LEU A 195 -0.97 31.86 1.37
N GLU A 196 -1.05 33.06 0.79
CA GLU A 196 -0.17 34.21 1.02
C GLU A 196 -0.31 34.81 2.44
N GLU A 197 -1.44 34.58 3.11
CA GLU A 197 -1.75 35.09 4.44
C GLU A 197 -1.31 34.13 5.56
N ILE A 198 -0.86 32.92 5.21
CA ILE A 198 -0.37 31.92 6.16
C ILE A 198 1.11 32.21 6.47
N PRO A 199 1.51 32.40 7.74
CA PRO A 199 2.90 32.61 8.13
C PRO A 199 3.84 31.53 7.55
N LYS A 200 5.02 31.94 7.06
CA LYS A 200 5.98 31.04 6.37
C LYS A 200 6.41 29.83 7.21
N ASP A 201 6.41 29.95 8.54
CA ASP A 201 6.72 28.88 9.50
C ASP A 201 5.57 27.85 9.66
N GLN A 202 4.36 28.20 9.19
CA GLN A 202 3.15 27.36 9.21
C GLN A 202 2.79 26.79 7.82
N GLN A 203 3.38 27.30 6.73
CA GLN A 203 3.11 26.87 5.35
C GLN A 203 3.46 25.40 5.05
N GLY A 204 4.31 24.75 5.85
CA GLY A 204 4.62 23.31 5.74
C GLY A 204 3.68 22.39 6.55
N LYS A 205 2.63 22.96 7.17
CA LYS A 205 1.74 22.28 8.13
C LYS A 205 0.27 22.34 7.72
N VAL A 206 0.00 22.72 6.47
CA VAL A 206 -1.34 22.79 5.90
C VAL A 206 -1.51 21.74 4.81
N ILE A 207 -2.69 21.14 4.76
CA ILE A 207 -3.09 20.19 3.72
C ILE A 207 -3.62 21.02 2.56
N LEU A 208 -2.75 21.20 1.57
CA LEU A 208 -3.10 21.85 0.31
C LEU A 208 -3.75 20.83 -0.59
N MET A 209 -5.05 21.01 -0.83
CA MET A 209 -5.78 20.16 -1.76
C MET A 209 -6.22 20.94 -2.98
N HIS A 210 -5.47 20.74 -4.04
CA HIS A 210 -5.86 21.11 -5.39
C HIS A 210 -6.28 19.84 -6.14
N GLN A 211 -7.07 20.01 -7.20
CA GLN A 211 -7.42 19.00 -8.20
C GLN A 211 -6.35 17.93 -8.32
N TRP A 212 -6.71 16.73 -7.92
CA TRP A 212 -6.02 15.52 -8.32
C TRP A 212 -6.65 15.10 -9.65
N ASP A 213 -5.87 14.50 -10.53
CA ASP A 213 -6.21 14.25 -11.95
C ASP A 213 -7.66 13.76 -12.18
N ARG A 214 -8.26 13.06 -11.21
CA ARG A 214 -9.68 12.63 -11.19
C ARG A 214 -10.52 13.07 -9.98
N CYS A 215 -9.90 13.50 -8.87
CA CYS A 215 -10.60 13.79 -7.61
C CYS A 215 -10.42 15.27 -7.23
N ARG A 216 -11.50 15.98 -6.97
CA ARG A 216 -11.45 17.39 -6.53
C ARG A 216 -12.54 17.68 -5.53
N THR A 217 -12.25 18.51 -4.54
CA THR A 217 -13.25 19.01 -3.59
C THR A 217 -13.86 20.32 -4.08
N SER A 218 -14.81 20.89 -3.32
CA SER A 218 -15.40 22.18 -3.69
C SER A 218 -14.33 23.27 -3.56
N VAL A 219 -13.80 23.73 -4.68
CA VAL A 219 -12.79 24.79 -4.71
C VAL A 219 -13.48 26.16 -4.63
N PRO A 220 -12.97 27.13 -3.83
CA PRO A 220 -13.39 28.53 -3.86
C PRO A 220 -13.08 29.19 -5.22
N GLU A 221 -13.65 30.36 -5.50
CA GLU A 221 -13.48 31.11 -6.76
C GLU A 221 -12.01 31.43 -7.12
N GLN A 222 -11.10 31.36 -6.13
CA GLN A 222 -9.67 31.64 -6.28
C GLN A 222 -8.77 30.39 -6.41
N GLY A 223 -9.35 29.21 -6.62
CA GLY A 223 -8.62 28.09 -7.25
C GLY A 223 -8.03 27.00 -6.33
N TYR A 224 -8.06 27.11 -5.00
CA TYR A 224 -7.64 26.01 -4.10
C TYR A 224 -8.36 26.01 -2.74
N LYS A 225 -8.49 24.83 -2.10
CA LYS A 225 -8.97 24.67 -0.72
C LYS A 225 -7.79 24.28 0.17
N VAL A 226 -7.56 25.04 1.24
CA VAL A 226 -6.53 24.77 2.24
C VAL A 226 -7.21 24.29 3.50
N TRP A 227 -6.76 23.16 4.05
CA TRP A 227 -7.17 22.73 5.38
C TRP A 227 -5.99 22.73 6.33
N ASP A 228 -6.22 23.17 7.55
CA ASP A 228 -5.39 22.72 8.65
C ASP A 228 -5.62 21.22 8.91
N ILE A 229 -4.68 20.59 9.62
CA ILE A 229 -4.74 19.15 9.89
C ILE A 229 -5.97 18.75 10.70
N GLN A 230 -6.44 19.61 11.60
CA GLN A 230 -7.59 19.35 12.47
C GLN A 230 -8.88 19.28 11.64
N SER A 231 -9.06 20.24 10.73
CA SER A 231 -10.18 20.30 9.80
C SER A 231 -10.19 19.09 8.87
N TYR A 232 -9.03 18.72 8.33
CA TYR A 232 -8.93 17.53 7.48
C TYR A 232 -9.14 16.22 8.26
N ALA A 233 -8.65 16.13 9.50
CA ALA A 233 -8.95 15.00 10.38
C ALA A 233 -10.44 14.91 10.71
N ALA A 234 -11.12 16.04 10.93
CA ALA A 234 -12.57 16.09 11.13
C ALA A 234 -13.34 15.57 9.90
N ILE A 235 -12.86 15.87 8.69
CA ILE A 235 -13.41 15.29 7.45
C ILE A 235 -13.19 13.77 7.39
N ARG A 236 -11.96 13.31 7.66
CA ARG A 236 -11.60 11.90 7.57
C ARG A 236 -12.25 11.02 8.64
N THR A 237 -12.57 11.61 9.79
CA THR A 237 -13.36 10.98 10.86
C THR A 237 -14.87 11.13 10.67
N CYS A 238 -15.32 11.68 9.54
CA CYS A 238 -16.74 11.92 9.22
C CYS A 238 -17.46 12.85 10.22
N ARG A 239 -16.73 13.66 11.00
CA ARG A 239 -17.32 14.72 11.84
C ARG A 239 -17.75 15.92 11.01
N VAL A 240 -17.09 16.14 9.88
CA VAL A 240 -17.44 17.16 8.87
C VAL A 240 -17.63 16.46 7.53
N GLU A 241 -18.74 16.76 6.85
CA GLU A 241 -19.00 16.18 5.53
C GLU A 241 -18.27 16.97 4.44
N GLU A 242 -17.33 16.31 3.76
CA GLU A 242 -16.73 16.81 2.53
C GLU A 242 -16.79 15.70 1.47
N ARG A 243 -17.39 16.00 0.32
CA ARG A 243 -17.51 15.06 -0.80
C ARG A 243 -16.55 15.43 -1.93
N CYS A 244 -16.03 14.40 -2.59
CA CYS A 244 -15.38 14.57 -3.89
C CYS A 244 -16.44 15.05 -4.91
N ARG A 245 -16.16 16.07 -5.72
CA ARG A 245 -17.06 16.46 -6.82
C ARG A 245 -17.22 15.37 -7.87
N SER A 246 -16.26 14.46 -7.97
CA SER A 246 -16.32 13.29 -8.85
C SER A 246 -16.94 12.07 -8.16
N GLN A 247 -17.53 12.23 -6.96
CA GLN A 247 -18.09 11.11 -6.18
C GLN A 247 -19.12 10.31 -6.97
N SER A 248 -20.00 10.95 -7.73
CA SER A 248 -20.96 10.25 -8.59
C SER A 248 -20.29 9.43 -9.69
N GLN A 249 -19.17 9.89 -10.23
CA GLN A 249 -18.38 9.11 -11.18
C GLN A 249 -17.71 7.91 -10.48
N HIS A 250 -17.15 8.13 -9.29
CA HIS A 250 -16.58 7.05 -8.50
C HIS A 250 -17.61 5.96 -8.21
N GLU A 251 -18.83 6.32 -7.81
CA GLU A 251 -19.93 5.38 -7.59
C GLU A 251 -20.37 4.68 -8.88
N GLN A 252 -20.51 5.43 -9.98
CA GLN A 252 -20.91 4.88 -11.28
C GLN A 252 -19.91 3.85 -11.82
N PHE A 253 -18.61 4.08 -11.63
CA PHE A 253 -17.54 3.23 -12.15
C PHE A 253 -16.93 2.31 -11.08
N ASN A 254 -17.46 2.33 -9.86
CA ASN A 254 -16.94 1.62 -8.70
C ASN A 254 -15.43 1.89 -8.52
N GLU A 255 -15.02 3.16 -8.65
CA GLU A 255 -13.64 3.62 -8.49
C GLU A 255 -13.39 4.09 -7.04
N THR A 256 -12.21 3.82 -6.51
CA THR A 256 -11.75 4.30 -5.22
C THR A 256 -11.30 5.74 -5.34
N CYS A 257 -11.93 6.63 -4.57
CA CYS A 257 -11.53 8.02 -4.49
C CYS A 257 -10.10 8.12 -3.95
N MET A 258 -9.22 8.79 -4.70
CA MET A 258 -7.83 9.03 -4.29
C MET A 258 -7.75 9.66 -2.90
N LEU A 259 -8.71 10.51 -2.52
CA LEU A 259 -8.74 11.21 -1.23
C LEU A 259 -8.94 10.28 -0.03
N LYS A 260 -9.29 9.03 -0.29
CA LYS A 260 -9.74 8.06 0.71
C LYS A 260 -9.11 6.69 0.41
N PRO A 261 -7.80 6.50 0.67
CA PRO A 261 -7.19 5.18 0.57
C PRO A 261 -7.91 4.15 1.45
N TRP A 262 -8.41 4.59 2.60
CA TRP A 262 -9.46 3.91 3.36
C TRP A 262 -10.79 4.63 3.23
N PRO A 263 -11.94 3.92 3.31
CA PRO A 263 -13.25 4.57 3.31
C PRO A 263 -13.37 5.66 4.39
N SER A 264 -12.94 5.35 5.61
CA SER A 264 -12.83 6.28 6.73
C SER A 264 -11.49 6.17 7.46
N LEU A 265 -11.16 7.18 8.27
CA LEU A 265 -10.00 7.10 9.16
C LEU A 265 -10.15 5.97 10.19
N GLN A 266 -11.37 5.61 10.56
CA GLN A 266 -11.59 4.56 11.54
C GLN A 266 -11.31 3.16 11.00
N ASP A 267 -11.51 2.95 9.69
CA ASP A 267 -11.08 1.70 9.05
C ASP A 267 -9.55 1.56 9.09
N LEU A 268 -8.82 2.66 8.82
CA LEU A 268 -7.37 2.69 8.93
C LEU A 268 -6.90 2.46 10.38
N ARG A 269 -7.59 3.07 11.35
CA ARG A 269 -7.30 2.86 12.78
C ARG A 269 -7.52 1.41 13.19
N ALA A 270 -8.64 0.81 12.80
CA ALA A 270 -8.94 -0.58 13.09
C ALA A 270 -7.91 -1.53 12.46
N ASP A 271 -7.51 -1.28 11.21
CA ASP A 271 -6.43 -2.03 10.55
C ASP A 271 -5.11 -1.92 11.34
N LEU A 272 -4.74 -0.71 11.78
CA LEU A 272 -3.53 -0.47 12.58
C LEU A 272 -3.60 -1.18 13.94
N GLU A 273 -4.68 -1.01 14.69
CA GLU A 273 -4.85 -1.63 16.01
C GLU A 273 -4.78 -3.16 15.93
N GLN A 274 -5.44 -3.74 14.92
CA GLN A 274 -5.35 -5.18 14.67
C GLN A 274 -3.91 -5.62 14.36
N GLN A 275 -3.17 -4.88 13.53
CA GLN A 275 -1.78 -5.22 13.25
C GLN A 275 -0.89 -5.00 14.47
N VAL A 276 -1.13 -4.00 15.33
CA VAL A 276 -0.39 -3.81 16.57
C VAL A 276 -0.57 -5.02 17.51
N SER A 277 -1.78 -5.58 17.61
CA SER A 277 -2.02 -6.82 18.35
C SER A 277 -1.22 -7.98 17.78
N PHE A 278 -1.27 -8.19 16.46
CA PHE A 278 -0.44 -9.20 15.78
C PHE A 278 1.05 -9.02 16.07
N TRP A 279 1.55 -7.79 15.92
CA TRP A 279 2.95 -7.44 16.12
C TRP A 279 3.45 -7.72 17.54
N LYS A 280 2.64 -7.44 18.55
CA LYS A 280 2.98 -7.75 19.94
C LYS A 280 3.07 -9.26 20.16
N VAL A 281 2.05 -10.00 19.72
CA VAL A 281 1.99 -11.46 19.86
C VAL A 281 3.12 -12.15 19.11
N ILE A 282 3.37 -11.78 17.86
CA ILE A 282 4.40 -12.45 17.04
C ILE A 282 5.81 -12.22 17.60
N LEU A 283 6.09 -11.04 18.17
CA LEU A 283 7.39 -10.78 18.81
C LEU A 283 7.51 -11.46 20.16
N GLN A 284 6.43 -11.54 20.94
CA GLN A 284 6.43 -12.32 22.18
C GLN A 284 6.75 -13.79 21.87
N VAL A 285 6.06 -14.37 20.88
CA VAL A 285 6.30 -15.76 20.44
C VAL A 285 7.72 -15.95 19.91
N LYS A 286 8.21 -15.05 19.03
CA LYS A 286 9.60 -15.05 18.55
C LYS A 286 10.62 -15.13 19.70
N ASN A 287 10.37 -14.40 20.78
CA ASN A 287 11.30 -14.30 21.91
C ASN A 287 11.13 -15.44 22.93
N SER A 288 9.95 -16.04 23.02
CA SER A 288 9.61 -17.05 24.04
C SER A 288 9.68 -18.50 23.53
N VAL A 289 9.52 -18.74 22.22
CA VAL A 289 9.51 -20.08 21.63
C VAL A 289 10.85 -20.36 20.93
N PRO A 290 11.68 -21.27 21.47
CA PRO A 290 12.95 -21.63 20.83
C PRO A 290 12.73 -22.23 19.44
N GLY A 291 13.54 -21.85 18.46
CA GLY A 291 13.45 -22.38 17.11
C GLY A 291 12.37 -21.75 16.23
N PHE A 292 11.64 -20.73 16.70
CA PHE A 292 10.55 -20.11 15.94
C PHE A 292 11.02 -19.60 14.57
N VAL A 293 12.15 -18.89 14.53
CA VAL A 293 12.71 -18.31 13.30
C VAL A 293 13.20 -19.40 12.35
N GLU A 294 13.88 -20.42 12.89
CA GLU A 294 14.38 -21.57 12.15
C GLU A 294 13.24 -22.38 11.52
N ASN A 295 12.10 -22.45 12.22
CA ASN A 295 10.91 -23.16 11.75
C ASN A 295 10.20 -22.46 10.59
N LEU A 296 10.38 -21.15 10.38
CA LEU A 296 9.76 -20.43 9.25
C LEU A 296 10.07 -21.07 7.90
N LYS A 297 11.29 -21.58 7.73
CA LYS A 297 11.70 -22.28 6.50
C LYS A 297 10.89 -23.55 6.27
N ASN A 298 10.62 -24.30 7.34
CA ASN A 298 9.81 -25.51 7.28
C ASN A 298 8.33 -25.20 7.05
N SER A 299 7.84 -24.07 7.57
CA SER A 299 6.45 -23.63 7.42
C SER A 299 6.10 -23.03 6.06
N VAL A 300 7.07 -22.82 5.15
CA VAL A 300 6.78 -22.37 3.77
C VAL A 300 5.92 -23.38 3.02
N VAL A 301 6.17 -24.68 3.22
CA VAL A 301 5.37 -25.75 2.61
C VAL A 301 3.96 -25.76 3.19
N ASP A 302 3.83 -25.61 4.51
CA ASP A 302 2.50 -25.51 5.14
C ASP A 302 1.77 -24.23 4.63
N TYR A 303 2.48 -23.12 4.45
CA TYR A 303 1.89 -21.92 3.87
C TYR A 303 1.41 -22.14 2.41
N GLU A 304 2.15 -22.90 1.61
CA GLU A 304 1.73 -23.34 0.27
C GLU A 304 0.41 -24.12 0.33
N ASP A 305 0.36 -25.10 1.22
CA ASP A 305 -0.80 -25.94 1.45
C ASP A 305 -2.02 -25.12 1.87
N LEU A 306 -1.83 -24.10 2.73
CA LEU A 306 -2.89 -23.15 3.12
C LEU A 306 -3.50 -22.47 1.90
N LEU A 307 -2.68 -21.88 1.01
CA LEU A 307 -3.20 -21.23 -0.21
C LEU A 307 -3.98 -22.24 -1.07
N GLY A 308 -3.44 -23.45 -1.17
CA GLY A 308 -4.06 -24.55 -1.89
C GLY A 308 -5.40 -24.99 -1.30
N LEU A 309 -5.71 -24.77 -0.02
CA LEU A 309 -7.01 -25.16 0.56
C LEU A 309 -8.20 -24.47 -0.12
N LEU A 310 -8.01 -23.23 -0.58
CA LEU A 310 -9.02 -22.47 -1.33
C LEU A 310 -8.97 -22.76 -2.84
N GLY A 311 -7.99 -23.54 -3.32
CA GLY A 311 -7.88 -24.01 -4.71
C GLY A 311 -8.76 -25.23 -5.00
N SER A 312 -9.57 -25.11 -6.06
CA SER A 312 -10.54 -26.02 -6.70
C SER A 312 -11.45 -26.94 -5.83
N VAL A 313 -12.72 -26.54 -5.74
CA VAL A 313 -13.78 -27.18 -6.55
C VAL A 313 -14.55 -26.13 -7.33
N LEU A 314 -13.97 -25.80 -8.47
CA LEU A 314 -14.73 -25.44 -9.65
C LEU A 314 -14.33 -26.46 -10.72
N PRO A 315 -15.26 -26.98 -11.53
CA PRO A 315 -14.90 -27.65 -12.77
C PRO A 315 -14.10 -26.65 -13.60
N LYS A 316 -12.96 -27.08 -14.16
CA LYS A 316 -12.29 -26.34 -15.23
C LYS A 316 -13.31 -26.09 -16.34
N SER A 317 -13.91 -24.91 -16.39
CA SER A 317 -14.65 -24.50 -17.58
C SER A 317 -13.68 -23.83 -18.51
N GLU A 318 -13.43 -24.47 -19.65
CA GLU A 318 -12.89 -23.86 -20.86
C GLU A 318 -13.65 -22.56 -21.16
N ARG A 319 -13.07 -21.43 -20.77
CA ARG A 319 -13.08 -20.14 -21.47
C ARG A 319 -12.46 -19.09 -20.55
N ASP A 320 -11.21 -18.78 -20.87
CA ASP A 320 -10.52 -17.57 -20.43
C ASP A 320 -11.43 -16.35 -20.58
N GLY A 321 -11.50 -15.55 -19.53
CA GLY A 321 -12.22 -14.28 -19.48
C GLY A 321 -11.62 -13.26 -20.43
N SER A 322 -12.05 -13.29 -21.69
CA SER A 322 -12.02 -12.11 -22.56
C SER A 322 -13.13 -11.14 -22.11
N TYR A 323 -12.79 -9.97 -21.60
CA TYR A 323 -13.77 -8.91 -21.35
C TYR A 323 -14.31 -8.35 -22.68
N LYS A 324 -15.64 -8.33 -22.81
CA LYS A 324 -16.39 -7.64 -23.86
C LYS A 324 -16.82 -6.26 -23.36
N SER A 325 -16.43 -5.23 -24.13
CA SER A 325 -16.70 -3.81 -23.90
C SER A 325 -18.19 -3.48 -23.78
N LYS A 326 -18.53 -2.38 -23.10
CA LYS A 326 -19.90 -1.82 -22.94
C LYS A 326 -20.61 -1.43 -24.26
N LEU A 327 -20.05 -1.78 -25.41
CA LEU A 327 -20.64 -1.64 -26.75
C LEU A 327 -21.18 -2.96 -27.33
N ASP A 328 -20.98 -4.10 -26.66
CA ASP A 328 -21.50 -5.38 -27.15
C ASP A 328 -22.99 -5.57 -26.80
N PRO A 329 -23.81 -6.07 -27.75
CA PRO A 329 -25.23 -6.30 -27.53
C PRO A 329 -25.42 -7.37 -26.44
N LYS A 330 -26.36 -7.08 -25.52
CA LYS A 330 -26.67 -7.90 -24.34
C LYS A 330 -26.90 -9.37 -24.70
N THR A 331 -26.25 -10.26 -23.97
CA THR A 331 -26.77 -11.62 -23.74
C THR A 331 -26.96 -11.87 -22.26
N ALA A 332 -28.18 -12.22 -21.92
CA ALA A 332 -28.63 -12.61 -20.59
C ALA A 332 -28.07 -13.98 -20.18
N ASN A 333 -27.85 -14.10 -18.87
CA ASN A 333 -27.83 -15.31 -18.03
C ASN A 333 -26.61 -16.26 -18.11
N ALA A 334 -25.81 -16.27 -17.03
CA ALA A 334 -25.93 -17.31 -16.00
C ALA A 334 -25.17 -16.87 -14.72
N SER A 335 -25.90 -16.77 -13.61
CA SER A 335 -25.33 -16.79 -12.26
C SER A 335 -24.49 -18.05 -12.10
N ARG A 336 -23.19 -17.91 -11.81
CA ARG A 336 -22.28 -19.02 -11.54
C ARG A 336 -21.51 -18.72 -10.26
N HIS A 337 -22.20 -18.78 -9.12
CA HIS A 337 -21.55 -18.87 -7.81
C HIS A 337 -21.46 -20.35 -7.40
N PRO A 338 -20.31 -20.81 -6.88
CA PRO A 338 -20.21 -22.13 -6.26
C PRO A 338 -20.94 -22.13 -4.92
N SER A 339 -22.05 -22.86 -4.85
CA SER A 339 -22.73 -23.20 -3.60
C SER A 339 -21.98 -24.30 -2.83
N SER A 340 -21.87 -24.11 -1.51
CA SER A 340 -21.56 -25.10 -0.44
C SER A 340 -20.10 -25.41 -0.03
N ARG A 341 -19.13 -24.54 -0.26
CA ARG A 341 -17.75 -24.71 0.28
C ARG A 341 -17.33 -23.51 1.13
N PRO A 342 -16.43 -23.71 2.11
CA PRO A 342 -15.96 -22.63 2.98
C PRO A 342 -15.50 -21.46 2.12
N SER A 343 -16.24 -20.36 2.22
CA SER A 343 -15.89 -19.11 1.57
C SER A 343 -14.66 -18.46 2.22
N ARG A 344 -14.23 -19.00 3.38
CA ARG A 344 -13.17 -18.45 4.24
C ARG A 344 -12.48 -19.58 5.02
N ILE A 345 -11.19 -19.41 5.29
CA ILE A 345 -10.39 -20.26 6.19
C ILE A 345 -9.56 -19.38 7.12
N LEU A 346 -8.93 -19.96 8.15
CA LEU A 346 -8.06 -19.23 9.08
C LEU A 346 -6.62 -19.79 9.00
N PRO A 347 -5.57 -18.96 9.00
CA PRO A 347 -4.20 -19.45 9.15
C PRO A 347 -4.08 -20.26 10.45
N PRO A 348 -3.61 -21.53 10.41
CA PRO A 348 -3.70 -22.38 11.58
C PRO A 348 -2.53 -22.22 12.57
N THR A 349 -1.43 -21.62 12.14
CA THR A 349 -0.28 -21.25 12.98
C THR A 349 0.17 -19.82 12.74
N LEU A 350 0.89 -19.25 13.72
CA LEU A 350 1.46 -17.91 13.62
C LEU A 350 2.55 -17.80 12.55
N GLU A 351 3.32 -18.86 12.31
CA GLU A 351 4.31 -18.91 11.23
C GLU A 351 3.64 -18.76 9.87
N ILE A 352 2.52 -19.48 9.65
CA ILE A 352 1.75 -19.40 8.41
C ILE A 352 1.11 -18.01 8.26
N ASP A 353 0.55 -17.44 9.33
CA ASP A 353 -0.02 -16.08 9.29
C ASP A 353 1.06 -15.02 8.99
N LEU A 354 2.25 -15.13 9.59
CA LEU A 354 3.39 -14.27 9.31
C LEU A 354 3.83 -14.41 7.85
N LEU A 355 3.98 -15.63 7.33
CA LEU A 355 4.34 -15.88 5.92
C LEU A 355 3.30 -15.29 4.96
N TRP A 356 2.01 -15.46 5.28
CA TRP A 356 0.91 -14.91 4.48
C TRP A 356 0.90 -13.38 4.46
N LYS A 357 1.07 -12.73 5.61
CA LYS A 357 1.24 -11.26 5.69
C LYS A 357 2.49 -10.79 4.95
N THR A 358 3.60 -11.51 5.09
CA THR A 358 4.87 -11.22 4.40
C THR A 358 4.70 -11.27 2.89
N HIS A 359 4.07 -12.31 2.36
CA HIS A 359 3.93 -12.50 0.92
C HIS A 359 3.09 -11.37 0.29
N ARG A 360 2.04 -10.89 0.97
CA ARG A 360 1.20 -9.77 0.52
C ARG A 360 1.95 -8.44 0.35
N LEU A 361 3.11 -8.28 1.00
CA LEU A 361 4.00 -7.12 0.81
C LEU A 361 4.71 -7.14 -0.57
N PHE A 362 4.57 -8.23 -1.34
CA PHE A 362 5.11 -8.41 -2.68
C PHE A 362 3.97 -8.70 -3.66
N PRO A 363 3.10 -7.72 -3.96
CA PRO A 363 1.81 -7.94 -4.62
C PRO A 363 1.91 -8.67 -5.95
N ALA A 364 2.95 -8.43 -6.76
CA ALA A 364 3.11 -9.19 -8.01
C ALA A 364 3.38 -10.68 -7.79
N SER A 365 4.29 -11.02 -6.87
CA SER A 365 4.59 -12.41 -6.53
C SER A 365 3.37 -13.07 -5.90
N TYR A 366 2.76 -12.40 -4.92
CA TYR A 366 1.58 -12.88 -4.23
C TYR A 366 0.42 -13.18 -5.17
N TRP A 367 0.18 -12.31 -6.15
CA TRP A 367 -0.91 -12.49 -7.11
C TRP A 367 -0.70 -13.68 -8.02
N VAL A 368 0.49 -13.82 -8.60
CA VAL A 368 0.83 -14.96 -9.47
C VAL A 368 0.56 -16.27 -8.73
N TRP A 369 0.95 -16.33 -7.47
CA TRP A 369 0.89 -17.55 -6.69
C TRP A 369 -0.48 -17.85 -6.11
N SER A 370 -1.21 -16.82 -5.69
CA SER A 370 -2.61 -16.99 -5.32
C SER A 370 -3.41 -17.49 -6.51
N THR A 371 -3.15 -16.97 -7.70
CA THR A 371 -3.79 -17.44 -8.94
C THR A 371 -3.39 -18.88 -9.26
N GLU A 372 -2.12 -19.25 -9.08
CA GLU A 372 -1.62 -20.61 -9.33
C GLU A 372 -2.17 -21.64 -8.33
N LYS A 373 -2.26 -21.30 -7.04
CA LYS A 373 -2.62 -22.25 -5.97
C LYS A 373 -4.09 -22.23 -5.57
N ALA A 374 -4.74 -21.06 -5.66
CA ALA A 374 -6.09 -20.82 -5.17
C ALA A 374 -7.08 -20.43 -6.27
N ASP A 375 -6.67 -20.54 -7.54
CA ASP A 375 -7.40 -20.15 -8.75
C ASP A 375 -7.74 -18.65 -8.84
N TRP A 376 -7.43 -17.85 -7.81
CA TRP A 376 -7.73 -16.44 -7.71
C TRP A 376 -6.92 -15.76 -6.61
N VAL A 377 -6.84 -14.42 -6.64
CA VAL A 377 -6.17 -13.66 -5.57
C VAL A 377 -6.95 -13.77 -4.25
N LEU A 378 -6.22 -14.04 -3.17
CA LEU A 378 -6.79 -14.17 -1.83
C LEU A 378 -6.67 -12.86 -1.06
N ASP A 379 -7.71 -12.48 -0.33
CA ASP A 379 -7.78 -11.30 0.52
C ASP A 379 -8.05 -11.66 1.99
N ARG A 380 -7.87 -10.66 2.86
CA ARG A 380 -8.25 -10.73 4.27
C ARG A 380 -9.70 -10.33 4.49
N GLU A 381 -10.29 -10.92 5.51
CA GLU A 381 -11.49 -10.38 6.14
C GLU A 381 -11.37 -10.48 7.66
N HIS A 382 -11.56 -9.32 8.30
CA HIS A 382 -11.55 -9.21 9.74
C HIS A 382 -12.85 -9.76 10.33
N THR A 383 -12.76 -10.50 11.44
CA THR A 383 -13.90 -10.94 12.22
C THR A 383 -13.53 -10.91 13.70
N ALA A 384 -14.27 -10.14 14.50
CA ALA A 384 -13.97 -9.93 15.92
C ALA A 384 -14.50 -11.05 16.85
N ASN A 385 -15.26 -12.01 16.32
CA ASN A 385 -15.88 -13.07 17.13
C ASN A 385 -14.92 -14.26 17.33
N THR A 386 -14.32 -14.35 18.52
CA THR A 386 -13.37 -15.40 18.90
C THR A 386 -13.95 -16.81 18.83
N GLN A 387 -15.20 -17.01 19.27
CA GLN A 387 -15.88 -18.32 19.19
C GLN A 387 -16.08 -18.79 17.74
N ALA A 388 -16.43 -17.85 16.86
CA ALA A 388 -16.51 -18.11 15.43
C ALA A 388 -15.13 -18.46 14.84
N MET A 389 -14.06 -17.83 15.32
CA MET A 389 -12.68 -18.12 14.88
C MET A 389 -12.20 -19.50 15.33
N SER A 390 -12.48 -19.94 16.55
CA SER A 390 -12.16 -21.30 16.98
C SER A 390 -12.88 -22.35 16.12
N SER A 391 -14.15 -22.12 15.81
CA SER A 391 -14.93 -23.00 14.93
C SER A 391 -14.36 -23.02 13.50
N LEU A 392 -13.96 -21.86 12.97
CA LEU A 392 -13.34 -21.73 11.65
C LEU A 392 -11.95 -22.37 11.57
N LEU A 393 -11.17 -22.29 12.65
CA LEU A 393 -9.88 -22.95 12.75
C LEU A 393 -10.02 -24.47 12.74
N GLN A 394 -10.95 -25.01 13.52
CA GLN A 394 -11.27 -26.45 13.49
C GLN A 394 -11.70 -26.88 12.09
N HIS A 395 -12.55 -26.08 11.43
CA HIS A 395 -12.93 -26.33 10.05
C HIS A 395 -11.71 -26.33 9.11
N THR A 396 -10.81 -25.35 9.24
CA THR A 396 -9.58 -25.30 8.43
C THR A 396 -8.74 -26.56 8.61
N ARG A 397 -8.53 -27.01 9.86
CA ARG A 397 -7.81 -28.25 10.17
C ARG A 397 -8.47 -29.49 9.58
N GLN A 398 -9.81 -29.55 9.55
CA GLN A 398 -10.54 -30.65 8.93
C GLN A 398 -10.34 -30.69 7.40
N ILE A 399 -10.46 -29.55 6.72
CA ILE A 399 -10.19 -29.47 5.27
C ILE A 399 -8.74 -29.87 4.99
N TRP A 400 -7.80 -29.39 5.82
CA TRP A 400 -6.39 -29.75 5.69
C TRP A 400 -6.16 -31.24 5.74
N LYS A 401 -6.66 -31.89 6.81
CA LYS A 401 -6.54 -33.34 6.98
C LYS A 401 -7.16 -34.11 5.82
N SER A 402 -8.28 -33.61 5.28
CA SER A 402 -8.94 -34.23 4.13
C SER A 402 -8.16 -34.10 2.82
N LYS A 403 -7.41 -33.01 2.63
CA LYS A 403 -6.72 -32.69 1.37
C LYS A 403 -5.29 -33.21 1.32
N TYR A 404 -4.52 -33.06 2.41
CA TYR A 404 -3.08 -33.33 2.39
C TYR A 404 -2.67 -34.58 3.15
N THR A 405 -3.57 -35.23 3.89
CA THR A 405 -3.30 -36.44 4.72
C THR A 405 -2.24 -36.26 5.83
N SER A 406 -1.39 -35.25 5.74
CA SER A 406 -0.45 -34.81 6.77
C SER A 406 -1.20 -34.07 7.88
N GLU A 407 -0.83 -34.37 9.12
CA GLU A 407 -1.22 -33.52 10.23
C GLU A 407 -0.35 -32.26 10.24
N LEU A 408 -0.98 -31.13 10.57
CA LEU A 408 -0.28 -29.90 10.88
C LEU A 408 0.45 -30.08 12.22
N LYS A 409 1.66 -30.65 12.15
CA LYS A 409 2.45 -31.05 13.33
C LYS A 409 3.38 -29.95 13.85
N ARG A 410 3.48 -28.81 13.17
CA ARG A 410 4.53 -27.81 13.38
C ARG A 410 3.94 -26.42 13.53
N GLY A 411 4.59 -25.60 14.35
CA GLY A 411 4.29 -24.18 14.53
C GLY A 411 3.42 -23.88 15.75
N VAL A 412 3.37 -22.60 16.12
CA VAL A 412 2.60 -22.11 17.26
C VAL A 412 1.16 -21.91 16.83
N SER A 413 0.25 -22.64 17.47
CA SER A 413 -1.19 -22.61 17.15
C SER A 413 -1.75 -21.21 17.37
N VAL A 414 -2.48 -20.66 16.39
CA VAL A 414 -3.15 -19.36 16.57
C VAL A 414 -4.22 -19.39 17.67
N GLU A 415 -4.77 -20.58 17.95
CA GLU A 415 -5.78 -20.81 19.00
C GLU A 415 -5.30 -20.37 20.38
N GLU A 416 -4.01 -20.58 20.66
CA GLU A 416 -3.36 -20.22 21.92
C GLU A 416 -3.23 -18.70 22.11
N THR A 417 -3.43 -17.93 21.03
CA THR A 417 -3.24 -16.48 21.00
C THR A 417 -4.52 -15.69 20.74
N LEU A 418 -5.68 -16.35 20.57
CA LEU A 418 -6.95 -15.72 20.21
C LEU A 418 -7.43 -14.66 21.21
N THR A 419 -6.98 -14.72 22.46
CA THR A 419 -7.30 -13.72 23.49
C THR A 419 -6.55 -12.41 23.30
N GLU A 420 -5.35 -12.46 22.69
CA GLU A 420 -4.48 -11.30 22.50
C GLU A 420 -4.50 -10.80 21.05
N TYR A 421 -4.66 -11.72 20.10
CA TYR A 421 -4.68 -11.46 18.67
C TYR A 421 -5.67 -12.38 17.96
N VAL A 422 -6.57 -11.77 17.17
CA VAL A 422 -7.48 -12.50 16.29
C VAL A 422 -6.97 -12.40 14.84
N PRO A 423 -6.53 -13.53 14.23
CA PRO A 423 -6.06 -13.54 12.85
C PRO A 423 -7.16 -13.19 11.86
N ASP A 424 -6.73 -12.68 10.71
CA ASP A 424 -7.63 -12.48 9.59
C ASP A 424 -8.06 -13.80 8.97
N THR A 425 -9.31 -13.85 8.56
CA THR A 425 -9.77 -14.94 7.69
C THR A 425 -9.24 -14.71 6.27
N VAL A 426 -8.85 -15.80 5.61
CA VAL A 426 -8.42 -15.84 4.21
C VAL A 426 -9.64 -16.14 3.35
N LYS A 427 -9.88 -15.36 2.29
CA LYS A 427 -10.97 -15.58 1.34
C LYS A 427 -10.56 -15.22 -0.08
N HIS A 428 -11.36 -15.62 -1.07
CA HIS A 428 -11.22 -15.07 -2.42
C HIS A 428 -11.54 -13.57 -2.44
N ALA A 429 -10.72 -12.80 -3.13
CA ALA A 429 -10.98 -11.39 -3.34
C ALA A 429 -12.23 -11.19 -4.23
N PRO A 430 -12.91 -10.04 -4.12
CA PRO A 430 -14.09 -9.74 -4.94
C PRO A 430 -13.85 -9.85 -6.46
N ALA A 431 -14.86 -10.24 -7.23
CA ALA A 431 -14.74 -10.42 -8.69
C ALA A 431 -14.40 -9.12 -9.45
N ASN A 432 -14.79 -7.96 -8.91
CA ASN A 432 -14.48 -6.63 -9.48
C ASN A 432 -13.00 -6.22 -9.33
N VAL A 433 -12.15 -7.11 -8.83
CA VAL A 433 -10.70 -6.93 -8.80
C VAL A 433 -10.11 -6.96 -10.22
N GLU A 434 -10.73 -7.64 -11.17
CA GLU A 434 -10.34 -7.59 -12.59
C GLU A 434 -10.74 -6.27 -13.25
N ARG A 435 -9.78 -5.34 -13.35
CA ARG A 435 -9.94 -4.10 -14.13
C ARG A 435 -9.09 -4.02 -15.38
N THR A 436 -8.18 -4.97 -15.57
CA THR A 436 -7.28 -5.08 -16.73
C THR A 436 -6.80 -6.53 -16.84
N ASP A 437 -6.23 -6.91 -17.98
CA ASP A 437 -5.58 -8.22 -18.12
C ASP A 437 -4.45 -8.40 -17.10
N LEU A 438 -4.29 -9.65 -16.63
CA LEU A 438 -3.34 -10.00 -15.57
C LEU A 438 -1.89 -9.62 -15.92
N LYS A 439 -1.48 -9.73 -17.18
CA LYS A 439 -0.12 -9.41 -17.61
C LYS A 439 0.16 -7.91 -17.46
N THR A 440 -0.74 -7.05 -17.94
CA THR A 440 -0.66 -5.59 -17.75
C THR A 440 -0.73 -5.23 -16.27
N LEU A 441 -1.57 -5.90 -15.49
CA LEU A 441 -1.66 -5.66 -14.05
C LEU A 441 -0.32 -5.88 -13.34
N LEU A 442 0.33 -7.02 -13.60
CA LEU A 442 1.55 -7.41 -12.91
C LEU A 442 2.77 -6.64 -13.39
N LEU A 443 2.95 -6.58 -14.71
CA LEU A 443 4.17 -6.04 -15.33
C LEU A 443 4.05 -4.57 -15.73
N GLY A 444 2.85 -4.12 -16.06
CA GLY A 444 2.66 -2.88 -16.79
C GLY A 444 3.10 -2.98 -18.27
N ARG A 445 3.43 -1.84 -18.89
CA ARG A 445 3.70 -1.66 -20.31
C ARG A 445 4.96 -0.81 -20.48
N ASP A 446 6.00 -1.36 -21.10
CA ASP A 446 7.23 -0.62 -21.45
C ASP A 446 7.94 0.12 -20.29
N ALA A 447 7.80 -0.37 -19.05
CA ALA A 447 8.36 0.25 -17.85
C ALA A 447 9.85 0.60 -17.97
N TRP A 448 10.65 -0.31 -18.55
CA TRP A 448 12.08 -0.13 -18.78
C TRP A 448 12.40 1.03 -19.73
N LYS A 449 11.64 1.17 -20.82
CA LYS A 449 11.82 2.25 -21.79
C LYS A 449 11.49 3.58 -21.13
N GLN A 450 10.39 3.63 -20.38
CA GLN A 450 9.96 4.86 -19.72
C GLN A 450 10.92 5.30 -18.61
N ARG A 451 11.47 4.36 -17.82
CA ARG A 451 12.49 4.67 -16.81
C ARG A 451 13.71 5.37 -17.43
N ARG A 452 14.17 4.90 -18.61
CA ARG A 452 15.30 5.52 -19.32
C ARG A 452 14.96 6.92 -19.81
N CYS A 453 13.76 7.12 -20.37
CA CYS A 453 13.30 8.43 -20.83
C CYS A 453 13.19 9.44 -19.68
N ILE A 454 12.62 9.04 -18.55
CA ILE A 454 12.51 9.91 -17.36
C ILE A 454 13.90 10.22 -16.80
N ALA A 455 14.79 9.23 -16.69
CA ALA A 455 16.17 9.45 -16.24
C ALA A 455 16.91 10.44 -17.15
N ALA A 456 16.74 10.34 -18.47
CA ALA A 456 17.30 11.27 -19.44
C ALA A 456 16.72 12.69 -19.29
N ALA A 457 15.40 12.83 -19.14
CA ALA A 457 14.75 14.12 -18.93
C ALA A 457 15.19 14.82 -17.63
N VAL A 458 15.32 14.05 -16.53
CA VAL A 458 15.84 14.55 -15.25
C VAL A 458 17.30 14.99 -15.37
N PHE A 459 18.12 14.26 -16.13
CA PHE A 459 19.50 14.65 -16.40
C PHE A 459 19.59 15.95 -17.21
N SER A 460 18.74 16.12 -18.23
CA SER A 460 18.67 17.35 -19.04
C SER A 460 18.21 18.57 -18.23
N LEU A 461 17.22 18.41 -17.34
CA LEU A 461 16.79 19.46 -16.41
C LEU A 461 17.91 19.90 -15.47
N ARG A 462 18.73 18.96 -14.96
CA ARG A 462 19.90 19.28 -14.11
C ARG A 462 21.02 20.02 -14.86
N LEU A 463 21.10 19.83 -16.17
CA LEU A 463 22.05 20.53 -17.03
C LEU A 463 21.49 21.86 -17.59
N GLY A 464 20.35 22.32 -17.10
CA GLY A 464 19.73 23.58 -17.54
C GLY A 464 19.19 23.55 -18.97
N ARG A 465 19.03 22.37 -19.58
CA ARG A 465 18.37 22.21 -20.88
C ARG A 465 16.92 21.78 -20.64
N PHE A 466 15.99 22.71 -20.83
CA PHE A 466 14.58 22.38 -20.95
C PHE A 466 14.39 21.55 -22.23
N ILE A 467 14.07 20.27 -22.08
CA ILE A 467 13.56 19.46 -23.18
C ILE A 467 12.05 19.45 -23.01
N GLU A 468 11.35 20.23 -23.83
CA GLU A 468 9.93 20.01 -24.08
C GLU A 468 9.77 18.57 -24.58
N ALA A 469 9.10 17.74 -23.78
CA ALA A 469 8.65 16.44 -24.25
C ALA A 469 7.61 16.68 -25.34
N ARG A 470 8.04 16.71 -26.60
CA ARG A 470 7.11 16.70 -27.74
C ARG A 470 6.31 15.41 -27.67
N ASN A 471 5.00 15.56 -27.47
CA ASN A 471 4.03 14.53 -27.80
C ASN A 471 4.27 14.12 -29.25
N SER A 472 4.59 12.85 -29.49
CA SER A 472 4.59 12.28 -30.83
C SER A 472 3.15 12.06 -31.27
N GLU A 473 2.49 13.13 -31.70
CA GLU A 473 1.41 13.05 -32.68
C GLU A 473 2.04 13.19 -34.06
N GLY A 474 1.79 12.20 -34.92
CA GLY A 474 2.34 12.15 -36.27
C GLY A 474 2.20 10.78 -36.92
N SER A 475 1.01 10.18 -36.86
CA SER A 475 0.60 9.26 -37.92
C SER A 475 0.08 10.13 -39.07
N ASN A 476 0.88 10.27 -40.11
CA ASN A 476 0.46 10.49 -41.49
C ASN A 476 1.70 10.68 -42.38
N GLY A 477 1.82 9.83 -43.40
CA GLY A 477 2.89 9.90 -44.37
C GLY A 477 3.12 8.59 -45.10
N ILE A 478 2.08 8.10 -45.78
CA ILE A 478 2.26 7.22 -46.94
C ILE A 478 3.16 7.98 -47.91
N ASN A 479 4.31 7.42 -48.27
CA ASN A 479 4.93 7.69 -49.56
C ASN A 479 5.65 6.45 -50.07
N ASN A 480 5.05 5.89 -51.12
CA ASN A 480 5.69 5.00 -52.08
C ASN A 480 6.88 5.71 -52.76
N SER A 481 8.01 5.03 -52.88
CA SER A 481 8.95 5.03 -54.04
C SER A 481 10.22 4.30 -53.57
N LEU A 482 10.41 3.05 -54.00
CA LEU A 482 11.12 2.61 -55.20
C LEU A 482 12.63 2.41 -54.96
N LEU A 483 13.02 1.15 -55.17
CA LEU A 483 14.35 0.51 -55.27
C LEU A 483 15.05 0.10 -53.96
#